data_AF-A0A3A5QRR7-F1
#
_entry.id   AF-A0A3A5QRR7-F1
#
_cell.length_a   1.000
_cell.length_b   1.000
_cell.length_c   1.000
_cell.angle_alpha   90.00
_cell.angle_beta   90.00
_cell.angle_gamma   90.00
#
_symmetry.space_group_name_H-M   'P 1'
#
loop_
_entity.id
_entity.type
_entity.pdbx_description
1 polymer ?
#
loop_
_entity_poly.entity_id
_entity_poly.type
_entity_poly.pdbx_seq_one_letter_code
_entity_poly.pdbx_strand_id
1 'polypeptide(L)' 'MKATCILVKKTELEILIEIGDKTAINKMIEQKERALEEAINNAEWYASIGLDGMVDNEVARQEKLIRDIKKLKAAI' A
#
# COMPACT_ATOMS: atom_id res chain seq x y z
N MET A 1 -0.50 -0.49 41.21
CA MET A 1 -1.05 -0.64 39.84
C MET A 1 0.12 -0.88 38.89
N LYS A 2 0.16 -1.99 38.15
CA LYS A 2 1.28 -2.29 37.23
C LYS A 2 0.88 -1.74 35.85
N ALA A 3 1.51 -0.66 35.41
CA ALA A 3 1.28 -0.11 34.08
C ALA A 3 2.07 -0.96 33.08
N THR A 4 1.36 -1.67 32.21
CA THR A 4 1.97 -2.40 31.09
C THR A 4 2.05 -1.43 29.91
N CYS A 5 3.26 -0.99 29.55
CA CYS A 5 3.46 -0.16 28.37
C CYS A 5 3.75 -1.06 27.17
N ILE A 6 2.84 -1.11 26.19
CA ILE A 6 3.02 -1.87 24.94
C ILE A 6 3.55 -0.92 23.88
N LEU A 7 4.81 -1.07 23.50
CA LEU A 7 5.42 -0.33 22.39
C LEU A 7 5.05 -0.99 21.06
N VAL A 8 4.11 -0.40 20.32
CA VAL A 8 3.78 -0.82 18.96
C VAL A 8 4.64 0.00 17.98
N LYS A 9 5.48 -0.67 17.20
CA LYS A 9 6.29 0.00 16.17
C LYS A 9 5.37 0.43 15.02
N LYS A 10 5.26 1.74 14.81
CA LYS A 10 4.51 2.32 13.69
C LYS A 10 5.20 2.01 12.36
N THR A 11 4.40 1.78 11.33
CA THR A 11 4.86 1.65 9.95
C THR A 11 5.19 3.02 9.36
N GLU A 12 6.00 3.05 8.31
CA GLU A 12 6.33 4.29 7.60
C GLU A 12 5.09 5.03 7.09
N LEU A 13 4.06 4.28 6.66
CA LEU A 13 2.78 4.84 6.21
C LEU A 13 2.02 5.52 7.35
N GLU A 14 2.01 4.90 8.54
CA GLU A 14 1.34 5.47 9.72
C GLU A 14 2.07 6.71 10.22
N ILE A 15 3.41 6.71 10.19
CA ILE A 15 4.22 7.88 10.53
C ILE A 15 3.93 9.03 9.56
N LEU A 16 3.87 8.74 8.25
CA LEU A 16 3.56 9.75 7.23
C LEU A 16 2.17 10.36 7.45
N ILE A 17 1.16 9.54 7.75
CA ILE A 17 -0.21 9.99 8.04
C ILE A 17 -0.24 10.86 9.30
N GLU A 18 0.48 10.47 10.35
CA GLU A 18 0.54 11.22 11.60
C GLU A 18 1.26 12.57 11.46
N ILE A 19 2.29 12.65 10.62
CA ILE A 19 2.96 13.92 10.28
C ILE A 19 1.98 14.89 9.60
N GLY A 20 0.99 14.39 8.86
CA GLY A 20 -0.08 15.20 8.26
C GLY A 20 0.39 16.11 7.11
N ASP A 21 1.59 15.89 6.56
CA ASP A 21 2.07 16.62 5.39
C ASP A 21 1.27 16.19 4.15
N LYS A 22 0.27 17.00 3.79
CA LYS A 22 -0.62 16.74 2.66
C LYS A 22 0.13 16.63 1.33
N THR A 23 1.24 17.36 1.16
CA THR A 23 2.05 17.29 -0.07
C THR A 23 2.73 15.92 -0.17
N ALA A 24 3.33 15.47 0.93
CA ALA A 24 3.98 14.17 0.99
C ALA A 24 2.96 13.01 0.88
N ILE A 25 1.78 13.15 1.49
CA ILE A 25 0.69 12.18 1.39
C ILE A 25 0.18 12.09 -0.06
N ASN A 26 -0.08 13.22 -0.72
CA ASN A 26 -0.51 13.23 -2.13
C ASN A 26 0.54 12.60 -3.05
N LYS A 27 1.83 12.92 -2.86
CA LYS A 27 2.92 12.29 -3.61
C LYS A 27 2.96 10.77 -3.42
N MET A 28 2.73 10.30 -2.19
CA MET A 28 2.67 8.87 -1.89
C MET A 28 1.45 8.19 -2.53
N ILE A 29 0.30 8.88 -2.59
CA ILE A 29 -0.89 8.39 -3.31
C ILE A 29 -0.56 8.19 -4.79
N GLU A 30 0.00 9.19 -5.46
CA GLU A 30 0.37 9.11 -6.88
C GLU A 30 1.38 7.99 -7.18
N GLN A 31 2.33 7.75 -6.27
CA GLN A 31 3.29 6.65 -6.40
C GLN A 31 2.61 5.29 -6.27
N LYS A 32 1.69 5.15 -5.31
CA LYS A 32 0.95 3.91 -5.10
C LYS A 32 -0.08 3.62 -6.20
N GLU A 33 -0.71 4.65 -6.76
CA GLU A 33 -1.62 4.51 -7.90
C GLU A 33 -0.87 4.01 -9.15
N ARG A 34 0.32 4.56 -9.43
CA ARG A 34 1.20 4.03 -10.49
C ARG A 34 1.62 2.59 -10.23
N ALA A 35 2.04 2.27 -9.01
CA ALA A 35 2.40 0.90 -8.64
C ALA A 35 1.21 -0.07 -8.72
N LEU A 36 -0.02 0.41 -8.55
CA LEU A 36 -1.23 -0.40 -8.69
C LEU A 36 -1.52 -0.71 -10.15
N GLU A 37 -1.40 0.29 -11.03
CA GLU A 37 -1.51 0.09 -12.48
C GLU A 37 -0.45 -0.90 -12.99
N GLU A 38 0.79 -0.78 -12.53
CA GLU A 38 1.85 -1.75 -12.84
C GLU A 38 1.49 -3.17 -12.36
N ALA A 39 0.97 -3.31 -11.14
CA ALA A 39 0.58 -4.62 -10.60
C ALA A 39 -0.59 -5.24 -11.37
N ILE A 40 -1.51 -4.44 -11.91
CA ILE A 40 -2.59 -4.91 -12.80
C ILE A 40 -2.00 -5.41 -14.11
N ASN A 41 -1.18 -4.58 -14.77
CA ASN A 41 -0.55 -4.94 -16.05
C ASN A 41 0.34 -6.19 -15.92
N ASN A 42 1.07 -6.32 -14.80
CA ASN A 42 1.90 -7.49 -14.54
C ASN A 42 1.04 -8.75 -14.34
N ALA A 43 -0.04 -8.67 -13.57
CA ALA A 43 -0.94 -9.81 -13.38
C ALA A 43 -1.53 -10.29 -14.71
N GLU A 44 -1.98 -9.36 -15.57
CA GLU A 44 -2.48 -9.68 -16.90
C GLU A 44 -1.39 -10.32 -17.78
N TRP A 45 -0.17 -9.77 -17.76
CA TRP A 45 0.95 -10.33 -18.50
C TRP A 45 1.31 -11.74 -18.02
N TYR A 46 1.44 -11.96 -16.71
CA TYR A 46 1.73 -13.28 -16.14
C TYR A 46 0.63 -14.30 -16.45
N ALA A 47 -0.64 -13.89 -16.43
CA ALA A 47 -1.76 -14.75 -16.83
C ALA A 47 -1.65 -15.16 -18.30
N SER A 48 -1.24 -14.23 -19.18
CA SER A 48 -1.09 -14.51 -20.62
C SER A 48 -0.02 -15.56 -20.96
N ILE A 49 0.95 -15.77 -20.07
CA ILE A 49 2.04 -16.75 -20.22
C ILE A 49 1.92 -17.93 -19.25
N GLY A 50 0.79 -18.07 -18.54
CA GLY A 50 0.50 -19.20 -17.67
C GLY A 50 1.32 -19.25 -16.37
N LEU A 51 1.73 -18.10 -15.84
CA LEU A 51 2.46 -18.00 -14.57
C LEU A 51 1.54 -17.68 -13.40
N ASP A 52 0.65 -18.61 -13.05
CA ASP A 52 -0.40 -18.41 -12.03
C ASP A 52 0.14 -17.96 -10.66
N GLY A 53 1.27 -18.51 -10.21
CA GLY A 53 1.89 -18.10 -8.94
C GLY A 53 2.38 -16.63 -8.94
N MET A 54 2.71 -16.07 -10.11
CA MET A 54 3.04 -14.65 -10.24
C MET A 54 1.79 -13.78 -10.30
N VAL A 55 0.71 -14.29 -10.90
CA VAL A 55 -0.61 -13.64 -10.84
C VAL A 55 -1.05 -13.48 -9.39
N ASP A 56 -0.99 -14.54 -8.59
CA ASP A 56 -1.37 -14.48 -7.17
C ASP A 56 -0.55 -13.45 -6.38
N ASN A 57 0.75 -13.36 -6.67
CA ASN A 57 1.63 -12.37 -6.04
C ASN A 57 1.23 -10.93 -6.41
N GLU A 58 0.96 -10.66 -7.69
CA GLU A 58 0.53 -9.33 -8.13
C GLU A 58 -0.87 -8.99 -7.63
N VAL A 59 -1.79 -9.95 -7.55
CA VAL A 59 -3.12 -9.75 -6.93
C VAL A 59 -2.97 -9.38 -5.45
N ALA A 60 -2.13 -10.09 -4.69
CA ALA A 60 -1.85 -9.74 -3.29
C ALA A 60 -1.23 -8.34 -3.14
N ARG A 61 -0.35 -7.96 -4.08
CA ARG A 61 0.23 -6.61 -4.15
C ARG A 61 -0.84 -5.55 -4.44
N GLN A 62 -1.74 -5.80 -5.41
CA GLN A 62 -2.86 -4.91 -5.74
C GLN A 62 -3.74 -4.66 -4.52
N GLU A 63 -4.16 -5.71 -3.81
CA GLU A 63 -4.99 -5.56 -2.61
C GLU A 63 -4.32 -4.69 -1.53
N LYS A 64 -3.02 -4.92 -1.30
CA LYS A 64 -2.25 -4.10 -0.34
C LYS A 64 -2.20 -2.65 -0.79
N LEU A 65 -1.94 -2.39 -2.07
CA LEU A 65 -1.88 -1.03 -2.61
C LEU A 65 -3.24 -0.32 -2.49
N ILE A 66 -4.34 -0.99 -2.80
CA ILE A 66 -5.70 -0.46 -2.62
C ILE A 66 -5.96 -0.09 -1.16
N ARG A 67 -5.59 -0.97 -0.21
CA ARG A 67 -5.72 -0.69 1.23
C ARG A 67 -4.88 0.52 1.65
N ASP A 68 -3.64 0.61 1.20
CA ASP A 68 -2.73 1.72 1.52
C ASP A 68 -3.24 3.06 0.94
N ILE A 69 -3.68 3.08 -0.32
CA ILE A 69 -4.25 4.26 -0.98
C ILE A 69 -5.49 4.75 -0.25
N LYS A 70 -6.39 3.83 0.15
CA LYS A 70 -7.60 4.18 0.91
C LYS A 70 -7.26 4.84 2.24
N LYS A 71 -6.24 4.35 2.96
CA LYS A 71 -5.77 4.96 4.21
C LYS A 71 -5.21 6.35 3.99
N LEU A 72 -4.40 6.55 2.96
CA LEU A 72 -3.80 7.85 2.63
C LEU A 72 -4.85 8.88 2.21
N LYS A 73 -5.82 8.49 1.36
CA LYS A 73 -6.92 9.37 0.95
C LYS A 73 -7.83 9.78 2.11
N ALA A 74 -7.94 8.95 3.14
CA ALA A 74 -8.69 9.28 4.35
C ALA A 74 -7.95 10.26 5.28
N ALA A 75 -6.65 10.49 5.07
CA ALA A 75 -5.80 11.33 5.90
C ALA A 75 -5.64 12.78 5.40
N ILE A 76 -6.21 13.12 4.24
CA ILE A 76 -6.13 14.46 3.62
C ILE A 76 -7.45 15.22 3.69
#